data_AF-X8E8A7-F1
#
_entry.id   AF-X8E8A7-F1
#
_cell.length_a   1.000
_cell.length_b   1.000
_cell.length_c   1.000
_cell.angle_alpha   90.00
_cell.angle_beta   90.00
_cell.angle_gamma   90.00
#
_symmetry.space_group_name_H-M   'P 1'
#
loop_
_entity.id
_entity.type
_entity.pdbx_description
1 polymer ?
#
loop_
_entity_poly.entity_id
_entity_poly.type
_entity_poly.pdbx_seq_one_letter_code
_entity_poly.pdbx_strand_id
1 'polypeptide(L)'
;MMIEAVLRLLPNVLGNPQSLDDDSHSPGRVGLLEGPCYTRPPSWRGLDVPEVLLSGDHARIAAWREQASRQRTRERRPDLLE
;
A
#
# COMPACT_ATOMS: atom_id res chain seq x y z
N MET A 1 18.70 -5.31 -12.94
CA MET A 1 17.85 -4.45 -12.11
C MET A 1 18.64 -3.99 -10.90
N MET A 2 18.93 -2.69 -10.81
CA MET A 2 19.57 -2.01 -9.67
C MET A 2 19.48 -0.52 -9.96
N ILE A 3 19.87 -0.15 -11.18
CA ILE A 3 19.79 1.22 -11.71
C ILE A 3 18.37 1.77 -11.54
N GLU A 4 17.34 1.06 -12.01
CA GLU A 4 15.95 1.53 -11.90
C GLU A 4 15.49 1.76 -10.45
N ALA A 5 15.77 0.81 -9.53
CA ALA A 5 15.42 0.94 -8.12
C ALA A 5 16.10 2.14 -7.44
N VAL A 6 17.37 2.40 -7.76
CA VAL A 6 18.10 3.57 -7.24
C VAL A 6 17.61 4.87 -7.88
N LEU A 7 17.30 4.87 -9.18
CA LEU A 7 16.80 6.06 -9.88
C LEU A 7 15.45 6.51 -9.33
N ARG A 8 14.56 5.60 -8.92
CA ARG A 8 13.27 5.95 -8.30
C ARG A 8 13.41 6.79 -7.02
N LEU A 9 14.56 6.74 -6.36
CA LEU A 9 14.84 7.52 -5.15
C LEU A 9 15.35 8.94 -5.44
N LEU A 10 15.72 9.25 -6.69
CA LEU A 10 16.19 10.58 -7.05
C LEU A 10 15.01 11.57 -7.17
N PRO A 11 15.21 12.84 -6.76
CA PRO A 11 14.21 13.89 -6.92
C PRO A 11 13.74 14.00 -8.38
N ASN A 12 12.44 14.27 -8.57
CA ASN A 12 11.78 14.50 -9.86
C ASN A 12 11.72 13.30 -10.82
N VAL A 13 12.17 12.12 -10.42
CA VAL A 13 11.98 10.89 -11.23
C VAL A 13 10.56 10.37 -11.10
N LEU A 14 9.98 10.43 -9.90
CA LEU A 14 8.60 10.06 -9.65
C LEU A 14 7.70 11.30 -9.62
N GLY A 15 6.54 11.20 -10.26
CA GLY A 15 5.56 12.30 -10.31
C GLY A 15 5.01 12.66 -8.93
N ASN A 16 4.70 11.66 -8.10
CA ASN A 16 4.33 11.86 -6.70
C ASN A 16 5.38 11.21 -5.77
N PRO A 17 6.23 11.99 -5.09
CA PRO A 17 7.21 11.45 -4.15
C PRO A 17 6.57 10.68 -2.99
N GLN A 18 5.36 11.05 -2.56
CA GLN A 18 4.67 10.38 -1.45
C GLN A 18 4.31 8.92 -1.76
N SER A 19 4.23 8.55 -3.04
CA SER A 19 4.01 7.16 -3.43
C SER A 19 5.11 6.22 -2.94
N LEU A 20 6.35 6.71 -2.76
CA LEU A 20 7.44 5.89 -2.22
C LEU A 20 7.19 5.47 -0.78
N ASP A 21 6.54 6.30 0.01
CA ASP A 21 6.29 6.01 1.43
C ASP A 21 5.26 4.88 1.59
N ASP A 22 4.40 4.69 0.59
CA ASP A 22 3.37 3.65 0.60
C ASP A 22 3.80 2.30 0.01
N ASP A 23 4.97 2.24 -0.66
CA ASP A 23 5.52 1.01 -1.24
C ASP A 23 5.85 -0.05 -0.16
N SER A 24 5.87 -1.32 -0.58
CA SER A 24 6.39 -2.40 0.27
C SER A 24 7.85 -2.15 0.62
N HIS A 25 8.23 -2.38 1.89
CA HIS A 25 9.59 -2.16 2.40
C HIS A 25 10.09 -0.72 2.35
N SER A 26 9.20 0.26 2.15
CA SER A 26 9.56 1.67 2.24
C SER A 26 10.04 2.01 3.66
N PRO A 27 10.81 3.11 3.83
CA PRO A 27 11.14 3.62 5.16
C PRO A 27 9.92 3.94 6.03
N GLY A 28 8.78 4.30 5.41
CA GLY A 28 7.51 4.54 6.11
C GLY A 28 6.76 3.25 6.50
N ARG A 29 7.13 2.10 5.90
CA ARG A 29 6.48 0.79 6.07
C ARG A 29 7.51 -0.33 6.23
N VAL A 30 8.50 -0.11 7.10
CA VAL A 30 9.56 -1.09 7.38
C VAL A 30 8.94 -2.41 7.83
N GLY A 31 9.37 -3.50 7.20
CA GLY A 31 8.88 -4.85 7.52
C GLY A 31 7.45 -5.14 7.05
N LEU A 32 6.82 -4.26 6.27
CA LEU A 32 5.44 -4.44 5.80
C LEU A 32 5.34 -4.50 4.27
N LEU A 33 4.40 -5.33 3.81
CA LEU A 33 3.91 -5.33 2.44
C LEU A 33 2.83 -4.25 2.26
N GLU A 34 2.74 -3.68 1.05
CA GLU A 34 1.66 -2.78 0.68
C GLU A 34 0.28 -3.45 0.80
N GLY A 35 -0.72 -2.67 1.23
CA GLY A 35 -2.11 -3.10 1.28
C GLY A 35 -2.71 -3.43 -0.10
N PRO A 36 -3.94 -3.96 -0.15
CA PRO A 36 -4.67 -4.14 -1.41
C PRO A 36 -5.11 -2.79 -2.00
N CYS A 37 -5.02 -2.68 -3.32
CA CYS A 37 -5.44 -1.50 -4.08
C CYS A 37 -6.74 -1.78 -4.84
N TYR A 38 -7.63 -0.79 -4.85
CA TYR A 38 -8.94 -0.86 -5.50
C TYR A 38 -9.09 0.31 -6.46
N THR A 39 -9.82 0.08 -7.54
CA THR A 39 -10.21 1.09 -8.51
C THR A 39 -11.61 0.76 -9.03
N ARG A 40 -12.16 1.63 -9.88
CA ARG A 40 -13.49 1.42 -10.48
C ARG A 40 -13.54 0.10 -11.27
N PRO A 41 -14.69 -0.58 -11.33
CA PRO A 41 -15.98 -0.24 -10.68
C PRO A 41 -16.07 -0.64 -9.19
N PRO A 42 -17.05 -0.12 -8.41
CA PRO A 42 -17.22 -0.47 -6.99
C PRO A 42 -17.50 -1.95 -6.69
N SER A 43 -18.02 -2.69 -7.67
CA SER A 43 -18.21 -4.14 -7.60
C SER A 43 -17.75 -4.77 -8.90
N TRP A 44 -16.93 -5.82 -8.79
CA TRP A 44 -16.42 -6.55 -9.95
C TRP A 44 -16.49 -8.05 -9.70
N ARG A 45 -17.30 -8.76 -10.49
CA ARG A 45 -17.51 -10.22 -10.38
C ARG A 45 -17.92 -10.69 -8.96
N GLY A 46 -18.73 -9.88 -8.27
CA GLY A 46 -19.16 -10.16 -6.89
C GLY A 46 -18.12 -9.84 -5.82
N LEU A 47 -17.02 -9.18 -6.18
CA LEU A 47 -16.04 -8.64 -5.24
C LEU A 47 -16.29 -7.14 -5.09
N ASP A 48 -16.80 -6.75 -3.92
CA ASP A 48 -17.09 -5.35 -3.61
C ASP A 48 -15.85 -4.65 -3.04
N VAL A 49 -15.70 -3.37 -3.38
CA VAL A 49 -14.76 -2.47 -2.72
C VAL A 49 -15.20 -2.31 -1.25
N PRO A 50 -14.29 -2.47 -0.28
CA PRO A 50 -14.61 -2.26 1.13
C PRO A 50 -15.29 -0.89 1.36
N GLU A 51 -16.43 -0.87 2.05
CA GLU A 51 -17.24 0.35 2.24
C GLU A 51 -16.44 1.51 2.86
N VAL A 52 -15.47 1.21 3.73
CA VAL A 52 -14.58 2.22 4.32
C VAL A 52 -13.81 3.01 3.26
N LEU A 53 -13.44 2.38 2.14
CA LEU A 53 -12.74 3.04 1.03
C LEU A 53 -13.67 3.92 0.18
N LEU A 54 -14.98 3.78 0.34
CA LEU A 54 -16.01 4.60 -0.32
C LEU A 54 -16.53 5.72 0.60
N SER A 55 -16.08 5.78 1.85
CA SER A 55 -16.65 6.67 2.88
C SER A 55 -16.20 8.13 2.80
N GLY A 56 -15.06 8.41 2.14
CA GLY A 56 -14.42 9.73 2.18
C GLY A 56 -13.74 10.08 3.52
N ASP A 57 -13.84 9.22 4.54
CA ASP A 57 -13.18 9.42 5.83
C ASP A 57 -11.71 9.00 5.74
N HIS A 58 -10.85 10.00 5.51
CA HIS A 58 -9.41 9.78 5.34
C HIS A 58 -8.75 9.09 6.54
N ALA A 59 -9.20 9.36 7.77
CA ALA A 59 -8.63 8.75 8.97
C ALA A 59 -9.00 7.26 9.06
N ARG A 60 -10.27 6.91 8.80
CA ARG A 60 -10.70 5.51 8.75
C ARG A 60 -10.05 4.74 7.61
N ILE A 61 -9.87 5.37 6.45
CA ILE A 61 -9.17 4.77 5.30
C ILE A 61 -7.70 4.48 5.65
N ALA A 62 -7.00 5.43 6.27
CA ALA A 62 -5.60 5.25 6.67
C ALA A 62 -5.44 4.09 7.67
N ALA A 63 -6.28 4.06 8.71
CA ALA A 63 -6.28 2.99 9.71
C ALA A 63 -6.57 1.62 9.08
N TRP A 64 -7.54 1.56 8.16
CA TRP A 64 -7.86 0.32 7.44
C TRP A 64 -6.71 -0.16 6.56
N ARG A 65 -6.06 0.74 5.81
CA ARG A 65 -4.91 0.39 4.95
C ARG A 65 -3.73 -0.14 5.76
N GLU A 66 -3.46 0.43 6.93
CA GLU A 66 -2.41 -0.07 7.83
C GLU A 66 -2.73 -1.48 8.32
N GLN A 67 -3.95 -1.73 8.77
CA GLN A 67 -4.37 -3.07 9.22
C GLN A 67 -4.32 -4.09 8.09
N ALA A 68 -4.78 -3.73 6.89
CA ALA A 68 -4.74 -4.60 5.72
C ALA A 68 -3.30 -4.95 5.30
N SER A 69 -2.38 -3.98 5.36
CA SER A 69 -0.94 -4.16 5.13
C SER A 69 -0.33 -5.15 6.14
N ARG A 70 -0.58 -4.96 7.44
CA ARG A 70 -0.11 -5.88 8.49
C ARG A 70 -0.67 -7.28 8.34
N GLN A 71 -1.97 -7.41 8.03
CA GLN A 71 -2.61 -8.71 7.82
C GLN A 71 -2.01 -9.44 6.62
N ARG A 72 -1.87 -8.75 5.48
CA ARG A 72 -1.24 -9.31 4.28
C ARG A 72 0.20 -9.76 4.54
N THR A 73 0.95 -8.98 5.31
CA THR A 73 2.32 -9.32 5.70
C THR A 73 2.34 -10.58 6.54
N ARG A 74 1.50 -10.67 7.57
CA ARG A 74 1.40 -11.86 8.43
C ARG A 74 1.04 -13.13 7.64
N GLU A 75 0.15 -13.02 6.66
CA GLU A 75 -0.28 -14.15 5.85
C GLU A 75 0.77 -14.61 4.83
N ARG A 76 1.55 -13.69 4.26
CA ARG A 76 2.43 -13.98 3.11
C ARG A 76 3.92 -13.97 3.41
N ARG A 77 4.34 -13.13 4.35
CA ARG A 77 5.73 -12.89 4.75
C ARG A 77 5.81 -12.64 6.27
N PRO A 78 5.38 -13.62 7.09
CA PRO A 78 5.43 -13.48 8.55
C PRO A 78 6.84 -13.21 9.06
N ASP A 79 7.88 -13.64 8.32
CA ASP A 79 9.29 -13.40 8.59
C ASP A 79 9.69 -11.91 8.61
N LEU A 80 8.88 -11.03 8.03
CA LEU A 80 9.13 -9.58 8.04
C LEU A 80 8.61 -8.87 9.30
N LEU A 81 7.86 -9.57 10.16
CA LEU A 81 7.25 -9.02 11.38
C LEU A 81 8.06 -9.29 12.66
N GLU A 82 9.22 -9.90 12.53
CA GLU A 82 10.14 -10.24 13.64
C GLU A 82 11.08 -9.09 14.00
#